data_AF-A0A816UTX5-F1
#
_entry.id   AF-A0A816UTX5-F1
#
_cell.length_a   1.000
_cell.length_b   1.000
_cell.length_c   1.000
_cell.angle_alpha   90.00
_cell.angle_beta   90.00
_cell.angle_gamma   90.00
#
_symmetry.space_group_name_H-M   'P 1'
#
loop_
_entity.id
_entity.type
_entity.pdbx_description
1 polymer ?
#
loop_
_entity_poly.entity_id
_entity_poly.type
_entity_poly.pdbx_seq_one_letter_code
_entity_poly.pdbx_strand_id
1 'polypeptide(L)'
;MSASLDDLFVHFKIPWVDGVVPIKMWSFHNVDHRTNNTSEAYNLRFATRLSRKHPNIWSFIQLIQSEHARFEHILIQLDTLYNRF
;
A
#
# COMPACT_ATOMS: atom_id res chain seq x y z
N MET A 1 -26.18 5.88 6.17
CA MET A 1 -25.83 7.29 5.97
C MET A 1 -25.10 7.40 4.65
N SER A 2 -25.73 7.96 3.62
CA SER A 2 -25.07 8.19 2.32
C SER A 2 -24.19 9.42 2.46
N ALA A 3 -22.89 9.29 2.22
CA ALA A 3 -22.01 10.45 2.11
C ALA A 3 -22.52 11.35 0.98
N SER A 4 -22.78 12.61 1.31
CA SER A 4 -23.23 13.64 0.38
C SER A 4 -22.06 14.21 -0.41
N LEU A 5 -22.36 14.91 -1.51
CA LEU A 5 -21.34 15.63 -2.27
C LEU A 5 -20.63 16.69 -1.40
N ASP A 6 -21.35 17.27 -0.43
CA ASP A 6 -20.81 18.23 0.51
C ASP A 6 -19.77 17.60 1.45
N ASP A 7 -19.99 16.35 1.88
CA ASP A 7 -19.03 15.60 2.69
C ASP A 7 -17.71 15.35 1.92
N LEU A 8 -17.81 15.13 0.60
CA LEU A 8 -16.65 15.00 -0.27
C LEU A 8 -15.87 16.32 -0.34
N PHE A 9 -16.58 17.44 -0.53
CA PHE A 9 -15.93 18.75 -0.59
C PHE A 9 -15.26 19.13 0.74
N VAL A 10 -15.88 18.83 1.88
CA VAL A 10 -15.27 19.02 3.20
C VAL A 10 -14.04 18.14 3.37
N HIS A 11 -14.12 16.87 2.95
CA HIS A 11 -12.98 15.95 2.98
C HIS A 11 -11.82 16.41 2.11
N PHE A 12 -12.06 17.05 0.96
CA PHE A 12 -10.99 17.62 0.14
C PHE A 12 -10.49 18.96 0.67
N LYS A 13 -11.37 19.78 1.25
CA LYS A 13 -10.98 21.10 1.75
C LYS A 13 -9.99 21.01 2.91
N ILE A 14 -10.22 20.14 3.89
CA ILE A 14 -9.40 20.11 5.11
C ILE A 14 -7.93 19.73 4.86
N PRO A 15 -7.61 18.62 4.15
CA PRO A 15 -6.23 18.21 3.94
C PRO A 15 -5.53 19.09 2.91
N TRP A 16 -6.26 19.47 1.86
CA TRP A 16 -5.72 20.20 0.74
C TRP A 16 -5.90 21.69 1.00
N VAL A 17 -7.07 22.30 0.81
CA VAL A 17 -7.22 23.77 0.92
C VAL A 17 -6.80 24.38 2.27
N ASP A 18 -7.17 23.79 3.40
CA ASP A 18 -6.90 24.34 4.74
C ASP A 18 -5.47 24.04 5.23
N GLY A 19 -4.64 23.41 4.39
CA GLY A 19 -3.19 23.36 4.57
C GLY A 19 -2.69 22.42 5.66
N VAL A 20 -3.53 21.50 6.17
CA VAL A 20 -3.08 20.42 7.07
C VAL A 20 -1.98 19.59 6.41
N VAL A 21 -2.03 19.46 5.08
CA VAL A 21 -0.93 18.91 4.27
C VAL A 21 -0.16 20.06 3.61
N PRO A 22 1.14 20.23 3.87
CA PRO A 22 1.95 21.27 3.23
C PRO A 22 1.89 21.21 1.69
N ILE A 23 1.80 22.37 1.01
CA ILE A 23 1.76 22.49 -0.47
C ILE A 23 2.93 21.75 -1.15
N LYS A 24 4.11 21.71 -0.51
CA LYS A 24 5.26 20.93 -0.99
C LYS A 24 4.94 19.44 -1.21
N MET A 25 3.93 18.89 -0.53
CA MET A 25 3.50 17.51 -0.71
C MET A 25 2.48 17.36 -1.86
N TRP A 26 1.83 18.43 -2.32
CA TRP A 26 0.62 18.33 -3.16
C TRP A 26 0.83 17.79 -4.57
N SER A 27 2.05 17.85 -5.09
CA SER A 27 2.37 17.25 -6.37
C SER A 27 3.87 17.01 -6.46
N PHE A 28 4.24 15.74 -6.49
CA PHE A 28 5.61 15.28 -6.68
C PHE A 28 5.59 14.32 -7.85
N HIS A 29 5.51 14.85 -9.07
CA HIS A 29 5.84 14.06 -10.24
C HIS A 29 7.38 13.97 -10.28
N ASN A 30 7.94 12.76 -10.36
CA ASN A 30 9.38 12.49 -10.43
C ASN A 30 10.16 12.66 -9.11
N VAL A 31 9.53 12.27 -7.99
CA VAL A 31 10.17 12.23 -6.66
C VAL A 31 9.91 10.84 -6.09
N ASP A 32 10.90 10.23 -5.45
CA ASP A 32 10.85 8.84 -4.97
C ASP A 32 9.61 8.53 -4.11
N HIS A 33 8.98 9.55 -3.53
CA HIS A 33 7.87 9.43 -2.60
C HIS A 33 6.69 10.34 -2.94
N ARG A 34 6.08 10.18 -4.13
CA ARG A 34 4.60 10.17 -4.24
C ARG A 34 4.15 9.52 -5.55
N THR A 35 3.21 8.59 -5.43
CA THR A 35 2.56 7.79 -6.51
C THR A 35 3.37 6.66 -7.17
N ASN A 36 4.09 5.86 -6.35
CA ASN A 36 4.34 4.44 -6.62
C ASN A 36 4.16 3.60 -5.33
N ASN A 37 3.21 3.99 -4.47
CA ASN A 37 3.11 3.54 -3.09
C ASN A 37 3.30 2.02 -2.99
N THR A 38 4.47 1.58 -2.53
CA THR A 38 4.82 0.16 -2.40
C THR A 38 3.77 -0.57 -1.57
N SER A 39 3.13 0.13 -0.61
CA SER A 39 2.02 -0.44 0.15
C SER A 39 0.75 -0.62 -0.68
N GLU A 40 0.42 0.29 -1.61
CA GLU A 40 -0.72 0.13 -2.52
C GLU A 40 -0.46 -0.97 -3.56
N ALA A 41 0.73 -0.99 -4.15
CA ALA A 41 1.15 -2.05 -5.06
C ALA A 41 1.17 -3.42 -4.36
N TYR A 42 1.62 -3.48 -3.11
CA TYR A 42 1.57 -4.66 -2.27
C TYR A 42 0.12 -5.08 -2.00
N ASN A 43 -0.73 -4.15 -1.55
CA ASN A 43 -2.14 -4.41 -1.25
C ASN A 43 -2.88 -4.91 -2.50
N LEU A 44 -2.61 -4.35 -3.67
CA LEU A 44 -3.17 -4.82 -4.94
C LEU A 44 -2.73 -6.25 -5.24
N ARG A 45 -1.43 -6.55 -5.17
CA ARG A 45 -0.89 -7.91 -5.39
C ARG A 45 -1.44 -8.92 -4.39
N PHE A 46 -1.53 -8.53 -3.12
CA PHE A 46 -2.10 -9.34 -2.05
C PHE A 46 -3.58 -9.63 -2.32
N ALA A 47 -4.37 -8.62 -2.69
CA ALA A 47 -5.77 -8.78 -3.07
C ALA A 47 -5.94 -9.69 -4.30
N THR A 48 -5.07 -9.56 -5.31
CA THR A 48 -5.05 -10.46 -6.46
C THR A 48 -4.78 -11.90 -6.04
N ARG A 49 -3.78 -12.14 -5.18
CA ARG A 49 -3.47 -13.50 -4.69
C ARG A 49 -4.55 -14.10 -3.81
N LEU A 50 -5.23 -13.27 -3.03
CA LEU A 50 -6.38 -13.69 -2.25
C LEU A 50 -7.56 -14.10 -3.15
N SER A 51 -7.67 -13.49 -4.35
CA SER A 51 -8.62 -13.83 -5.43
C SER A 51 -10.10 -13.86 -4.99
N ARG A 52 -10.44 -13.34 -3.81
CA ARG A 52 -11.78 -13.33 -3.22
C ARG A 52 -11.98 -12.04 -2.44
N LYS A 53 -13.16 -11.42 -2.63
CA LYS A 53 -13.55 -10.19 -1.92
C LYS A 53 -13.73 -10.41 -0.41
N HIS A 54 -14.19 -11.61 -0.02
CA HIS A 54 -14.42 -12.00 1.37
C HIS A 54 -13.88 -13.42 1.61
N PRO A 55 -12.56 -13.58 1.85
CA PRO A 55 -11.99 -14.89 2.17
C PRO A 55 -12.48 -15.38 3.53
N ASN A 56 -12.51 -16.69 3.73
CA ASN A 56 -12.60 -17.23 5.08
C ASN A 56 -11.28 -16.94 5.83
N ILE A 57 -11.36 -16.88 7.17
CA ILE A 57 -10.21 -16.51 8.01
C ILE A 57 -9.00 -17.44 7.83
N TRP A 58 -9.24 -18.74 7.59
CA TRP A 58 -8.17 -19.72 7.41
C TRP A 58 -7.41 -19.51 6.11
N SER A 59 -8.11 -19.28 5.01
CA SER A 59 -7.50 -18.95 3.71
C SER A 59 -6.71 -17.64 3.76
N PHE A 60 -7.18 -16.67 4.55
CA PHE A 60 -6.45 -15.42 4.78
C PHE A 60 -5.15 -15.65 5.57
N ILE A 61 -5.21 -16.43 6.67
CA ILE A 61 -4.02 -16.80 7.47
C ILE A 61 -3.00 -17.57 6.62
N GLN A 62 -3.45 -18.56 5.84
CA GLN A 62 -2.58 -19.32 4.94
C GLN A 62 -1.88 -18.42 3.92
N LEU A 63 -2.59 -17.44 3.35
CA LEU A 63 -1.99 -16.49 2.44
C LEU A 63 -0.93 -15.62 3.13
N ILE A 64 -1.18 -15.12 4.34
CA ILE A 64 -0.20 -14.36 5.12
C ILE A 64 1.06 -15.19 5.40
N GLN A 65 0.90 -16.45 5.82
CA GLN A 65 2.03 -17.36 6.06
C GLN A 65 2.85 -17.57 4.78
N SER A 66 2.18 -17.76 3.64
CA SER A 66 2.85 -17.91 2.35
C SER A 66 3.58 -16.63 1.90
N GLU A 67 3.05 -15.45 2.27
CA GLU A 67 3.70 -14.17 1.99
C GLU A 67 4.94 -13.96 2.83
N HIS A 68 4.88 -14.31 4.11
CA HIS A 68 6.03 -14.26 5.00
C HIS A 68 7.16 -15.16 4.48
N ALA A 69 6.86 -16.40 4.12
CA ALA A 69 7.85 -17.32 3.54
C ALA A 69 8.49 -16.79 2.25
N ARG A 70 7.71 -16.09 1.41
CA ARG A 70 8.23 -15.44 0.19
C ARG A 70 9.21 -14.32 0.53
N PHE A 71 8.91 -13.50 1.54
CA PHE A 71 9.81 -12.43 1.96
C PHE A 71 11.10 -12.96 2.58
N GLU A 72 11.03 -13.98 3.43
CA GLU A 72 12.21 -14.65 3.98
C GLU A 72 13.15 -15.15 2.87
N HIS A 73 12.60 -15.80 1.83
CA HIS A 73 13.39 -16.25 0.70
C HIS A 73 14.07 -15.09 -0.06
N ILE A 74 13.37 -13.96 -0.25
CA ILE A 74 13.95 -12.77 -0.88
C ILE A 74 15.08 -12.20 -0.02
N LEU A 75 14.91 -12.13 1.30
CA LEU A 75 15.93 -11.63 2.22
C LEU A 75 17.18 -12.50 2.17
N ILE A 76 17.03 -13.83 2.19
CA ILE A 76 18.16 -14.78 2.08
C ILE A 76 18.90 -14.58 0.75
N GLN A 77 18.18 -14.41 -0.36
CA GLN A 77 18.80 -14.16 -1.66
C GLN A 77 19.58 -12.84 -1.68
N LEU A 78 19.02 -11.78 -1.11
CA LEU A 78 19.70 -10.48 -1.02
C LEU A 78 20.95 -10.55 -0.14
N ASP A 79 20.86 -11.22 1.00
CA ASP A 79 22.00 -11.44 1.89
C ASP A 79 23.11 -12.26 1.20
N THR A 80 22.73 -13.34 0.51
CA THR A 80 23.66 -14.15 -0.28
C THR A 80 24.35 -13.35 -1.38
N LEU A 81 23.64 -12.42 -2.03
CA LEU A 81 24.20 -11.56 -3.07
C LEU A 81 25.13 -10.47 -2.51
N TYR A 82 24.77 -9.90 -1.35
CA TYR A 82 25.54 -8.85 -0.70
C TYR A 82 26.84 -9.38 -0.09
N ASN A 83 26.81 -10.60 0.47
CA ASN A 83 27.97 -11.25 1.10
C ASN A 83 28.86 -12.04 0.12
N ARG A 84 28.64 -11.90 -1.21
CA ARG A 84 29.42 -12.59 -2.26
C ARG A 84 30.56 -11.77 -2.83
N PHE A 85 30.72 -10.52 -2.39
CA PHE A 85 31.82 -9.61 -2.67
C PHE A 85 32.43 -9.12 -1.36
#